data_AF-A0AAD2HDH0-F1
#
_entry.id   AF-A0AAD2HDH0-F1
#
_cell.length_a   1.000
_cell.length_b   1.000
_cell.length_c   1.000
_cell.angle_alpha   90.00
_cell.angle_beta   90.00
_cell.angle_gamma   90.00
#
_symmetry.space_group_name_H-M   'P 1'
#
loop_
_entity.id
_entity.type
_entity.pdbx_description
1 polymer ?
#
loop_
_entity_poly.entity_id
_entity_poly.type
_entity_poly.pdbx_seq_one_letter_code
_entity_poly.pdbx_strand_id
1 'polypeptide(L)'
;TALVATEHLTRDMENPTSPTSPVAQFPPIPSLEHRTRAPEFYGFVAWTSTSFLYVVYLLWALLPDECIQAMGIEWYPSREWSILIPAYTIVLCLLTYFVYFALALYGTPSFSELSAIADSRAQIPTVNSTRNPYIFYADPKSVPDLYDIPIGLVNRALYRRDSKIEPGRSRSK
;
A
#
# COMPACT_ATOMS: atom_id res chain seq x y z
N THR A 1 -27.83 -19.08 -42.61
CA THR A 1 -26.51 -18.99 -41.95
C THR A 1 -26.28 -17.64 -41.27
N ALA A 2 -26.72 -16.51 -41.84
CA ALA A 2 -26.61 -15.18 -41.20
C ALA A 2 -27.49 -14.97 -39.94
N LEU A 3 -28.65 -15.65 -39.86
CA LEU A 3 -29.59 -15.52 -38.73
C LEU A 3 -29.06 -16.11 -37.41
N VAL A 4 -28.23 -17.16 -37.49
CA VAL A 4 -27.66 -17.85 -36.29
C VAL A 4 -26.53 -17.02 -35.67
N ALA A 5 -25.80 -16.26 -36.49
CA ALA A 5 -24.72 -15.38 -36.01
C ALA A 5 -25.25 -14.13 -35.29
N THR A 6 -26.38 -13.58 -35.76
CA THR A 6 -27.05 -12.44 -35.10
C THR A 6 -27.69 -12.83 -33.78
N GLU A 7 -28.21 -14.06 -33.66
CA GLU A 7 -28.82 -14.55 -32.42
C GLU A 7 -27.77 -14.78 -31.31
N HIS A 8 -26.56 -15.21 -31.70
CA HIS A 8 -25.45 -15.39 -30.76
C HIS A 8 -24.94 -14.06 -30.18
N LEU A 9 -24.86 -13.01 -31.00
CA LEU A 9 -24.44 -11.67 -30.57
C LEU A 9 -25.46 -10.99 -29.64
N THR A 10 -26.76 -11.25 -29.82
CA THR A 10 -27.80 -10.72 -28.92
C THR A 10 -27.85 -11.44 -27.58
N ARG A 11 -27.51 -12.73 -27.54
CA ARG A 11 -27.60 -13.56 -26.32
C ARG A 11 -26.47 -13.26 -25.32
N ASP A 12 -25.32 -12.81 -25.81
CA ASP A 12 -24.18 -12.41 -24.97
C ASP A 12 -24.44 -11.08 -24.23
N MET A 13 -25.44 -10.29 -24.66
CA MET A 13 -25.79 -9.00 -24.07
C MET A 13 -26.80 -9.11 -22.92
N GLU A 14 -27.44 -10.26 -22.73
CA GLU A 14 -28.54 -10.47 -21.77
C GLU A 14 -28.12 -11.25 -20.51
N ASN A 15 -26.84 -11.61 -20.36
CA ASN A 15 -26.36 -12.37 -19.21
C ASN A 15 -25.51 -11.49 -18.28
N PRO A 16 -26.12 -10.81 -17.28
CA PRO A 16 -25.47 -9.76 -16.47
C PRO A 16 -24.38 -10.26 -15.49
N THR A 17 -24.00 -11.54 -15.55
CA THR A 17 -23.04 -12.19 -14.64
C THR A 17 -21.98 -13.01 -15.38
N SER A 18 -21.61 -12.62 -16.61
CA SER A 18 -20.46 -13.22 -17.27
C SER A 18 -19.14 -12.79 -16.59
N PRO A 19 -18.27 -13.74 -16.19
CA PRO A 19 -16.98 -13.42 -15.54
C PRO A 19 -16.01 -12.66 -16.44
N THR A 20 -16.28 -12.58 -17.75
CA THR A 20 -15.42 -11.91 -18.73
C THR A 20 -15.77 -10.43 -18.95
N SER A 21 -16.88 -9.93 -18.42
CA SER A 21 -17.28 -8.53 -18.52
C SER A 21 -18.02 -8.09 -17.25
N PRO A 22 -17.30 -7.69 -16.19
CA PRO A 22 -17.97 -7.13 -15.02
C PRO A 22 -18.68 -5.85 -15.44
N VAL A 23 -20.01 -5.83 -15.26
CA VAL A 23 -20.85 -4.64 -15.37
C VAL A 23 -20.20 -3.53 -14.55
N ALA A 24 -19.98 -2.39 -15.20
CA ALA A 24 -19.23 -1.22 -14.75
C ALA A 24 -19.07 -1.09 -13.22
N GLN A 25 -17.82 -1.09 -12.76
CA GLN A 25 -17.48 -0.69 -11.40
C GLN A 25 -18.00 0.74 -11.17
N PHE A 26 -18.87 0.92 -10.17
CA PHE A 26 -19.30 2.23 -9.70
C PHE A 26 -18.40 2.65 -8.52
N PRO A 27 -17.85 3.87 -8.48
CA PRO A 27 -18.03 4.97 -9.43
C PRO A 27 -17.31 4.72 -10.78
N PRO A 28 -17.84 5.28 -11.90
CA PRO A 28 -17.27 5.08 -13.22
C PRO A 28 -15.81 5.52 -13.25
N ILE A 29 -14.93 4.62 -13.70
CA ILE A 29 -13.53 4.95 -13.97
C ILE A 29 -13.55 6.11 -14.98
N PRO A 30 -12.95 7.27 -14.68
CA PRO A 30 -12.92 8.37 -15.61
C PRO A 30 -12.30 7.89 -16.93
N SER A 31 -12.94 8.21 -18.05
CA SER A 31 -12.44 7.85 -19.37
C SER A 31 -11.00 8.32 -19.52
N LEU A 32 -10.15 7.49 -20.13
CA LEU A 32 -8.72 7.78 -20.33
C LEU A 32 -8.50 9.11 -21.09
N GLU A 33 -9.50 9.53 -21.86
CA GLU A 33 -9.59 10.79 -22.60
C GLU A 33 -9.76 12.03 -21.70
N HIS A 34 -10.28 11.86 -20.48
CA HIS A 34 -10.43 12.92 -19.48
C HIS A 34 -9.25 13.00 -18.50
N ARG A 35 -8.18 12.22 -18.72
CA ARG A 35 -6.90 12.43 -18.03
C ARG A 35 -6.29 13.70 -18.60
N THR A 36 -6.64 14.84 -17.98
CA THR A 36 -6.11 16.16 -18.32
C THR A 36 -4.63 16.03 -18.60
N ARG A 37 -4.17 16.45 -19.78
CA ARG A 37 -2.77 16.43 -20.21
C ARG A 37 -1.86 17.32 -19.34
N ALA A 38 -2.41 17.98 -18.33
CA ALA A 38 -1.75 18.95 -17.48
C ALA A 38 -0.58 18.38 -16.64
N PRO A 39 -0.66 17.20 -16.00
CA PRO A 39 0.41 16.68 -15.16
C PRO A 39 1.73 16.43 -15.91
N GLU A 40 1.68 16.01 -17.18
CA GLU A 40 2.89 15.75 -17.98
C GLU A 40 3.65 17.05 -18.32
N PHE A 41 2.93 18.14 -18.60
CA PHE A 41 3.56 19.44 -18.84
C PHE A 41 4.19 20.03 -17.58
N TYR A 42 3.52 19.94 -16.43
CA TYR A 42 4.10 20.41 -15.17
C TYR A 42 5.36 19.64 -14.78
N GLY A 43 5.36 18.31 -14.97
CA GLY A 43 6.54 17.49 -14.73
C GLY A 43 7.72 17.89 -15.61
N PHE A 44 7.48 18.14 -16.90
CA PHE A 44 8.53 18.58 -17.82
C PHE A 44 9.09 19.96 -17.46
N VAL A 45 8.22 20.93 -17.14
CA VAL A 45 8.64 22.29 -16.74
C VAL A 45 9.39 22.25 -15.40
N ALA A 46 8.91 21.48 -14.43
CA ALA A 46 9.58 21.29 -13.16
C ALA A 46 10.96 20.63 -13.34
N TRP A 47 11.03 19.53 -14.09
CA TRP A 47 12.29 18.83 -14.34
C TRP A 47 13.31 19.73 -15.06
N THR A 48 12.89 20.45 -16.10
CA THR A 48 13.78 21.34 -16.87
C THR A 48 14.25 22.51 -16.02
N SER A 49 13.35 23.15 -15.27
CA SER A 49 13.70 24.29 -14.42
C SER A 49 14.57 23.88 -13.23
N THR A 50 14.28 22.77 -12.55
CA THR A 50 15.13 22.22 -11.49
C THR A 50 16.50 21.81 -12.03
N SER A 51 16.57 21.17 -13.20
CA SER A 51 17.85 20.78 -13.80
C SER A 51 18.71 21.99 -14.16
N PHE A 52 18.09 23.03 -14.73
CA PHE A 52 18.79 24.28 -15.03
C PHE A 52 19.32 24.97 -13.76
N LEU A 53 18.48 25.13 -12.74
CA LEU A 53 18.88 25.70 -11.45
C LEU A 53 19.99 24.88 -10.78
N TYR A 54 19.94 23.55 -10.89
CA TYR A 54 20.96 22.66 -10.36
C TYR A 54 22.31 22.86 -11.06
N VAL A 55 22.33 23.01 -12.39
CA VAL A 55 23.56 23.33 -13.12
C VAL A 55 24.12 24.68 -12.70
N VAL A 56 23.27 25.71 -12.58
CA VAL A 56 23.70 27.04 -12.10
C VAL A 56 24.27 26.95 -10.68
N TYR A 57 23.63 26.18 -9.81
CA TYR A 57 24.11 25.93 -8.46
C TYR A 57 25.48 25.22 -8.44
N LEU A 58 25.68 24.19 -9.27
CA LEU A 58 26.97 23.51 -9.39
C LEU A 58 28.06 24.43 -9.93
N LEU A 59 27.75 25.25 -10.93
CA LEU A 59 28.68 26.23 -11.46
C LEU A 59 29.08 27.22 -10.36
N TRP A 60 28.12 27.75 -9.60
CA TRP A 60 28.40 28.63 -8.47
C TRP A 60 29.22 27.94 -7.35
N ALA A 61 28.93 26.68 -7.04
CA ALA A 61 29.63 25.93 -5.99
C ALA A 61 31.07 25.55 -6.36
N LEU A 62 31.34 25.25 -7.64
CA LEU A 62 32.61 24.67 -8.10
C LEU A 62 33.54 25.65 -8.83
N LEU A 63 33.02 26.69 -9.49
CA LEU A 63 33.89 27.67 -10.18
C LEU A 63 34.71 28.47 -9.16
N PRO A 64 35.95 28.87 -9.50
CA PRO A 64 36.77 29.75 -8.67
C PRO A 64 36.25 31.22 -8.76
N ASP A 65 36.60 32.04 -7.76
CA ASP A 65 36.01 33.39 -7.58
C ASP A 65 36.31 34.30 -8.77
N GLU A 66 37.46 34.13 -9.42
CA GLU A 66 37.90 34.94 -10.55
C GLU A 66 36.96 34.78 -11.77
N CYS A 67 36.45 33.58 -12.00
CA CYS A 67 35.50 33.32 -13.08
C CYS A 67 34.13 33.95 -12.82
N ILE A 68 33.69 33.98 -11.55
CA ILE A 68 32.40 34.56 -11.14
C ILE A 68 32.46 36.09 -11.23
N GLN A 69 33.56 36.68 -10.76
CA GLN A 69 33.79 38.13 -10.84
C GLN A 69 33.96 38.59 -12.30
N ALA A 70 34.63 37.80 -13.16
CA ALA A 70 34.72 38.09 -14.59
C ALA A 70 33.36 38.08 -15.32
N MET A 71 32.37 37.36 -14.79
CA MET A 71 31.00 37.36 -15.29
C MET A 71 30.20 38.59 -14.83
N GLY A 72 30.79 39.46 -13.98
CA GLY A 72 30.15 40.67 -13.44
C GLY A 72 29.30 40.43 -12.19
N ILE A 73 29.45 39.28 -11.52
CA ILE A 73 28.70 38.95 -10.30
C ILE A 73 29.56 39.34 -9.10
N GLU A 74 29.30 40.52 -8.54
CA GLU A 74 30.10 41.09 -7.45
C GLU A 74 29.61 40.65 -6.06
N TRP A 75 28.37 40.17 -5.94
CA TRP A 75 27.81 39.70 -4.68
C TRP A 75 27.15 38.33 -4.83
N TYR A 76 27.63 37.37 -4.04
CA TYR A 76 27.05 36.03 -3.87
C TYR A 76 27.20 35.58 -2.40
N PRO A 77 26.33 34.67 -1.91
CA PRO A 77 26.41 34.16 -0.54
C PRO A 77 27.72 33.39 -0.31
N SER A 78 28.12 33.19 0.96
CA SER A 78 29.35 32.48 1.28
C SER A 78 29.36 31.05 0.69
N ARG A 79 30.54 30.60 0.21
CA ARG A 79 30.69 29.28 -0.43
C ARG A 79 30.30 28.12 0.49
N GLU A 80 30.34 28.30 1.81
CA GLU A 80 29.93 27.31 2.80
C GLU A 80 28.47 26.87 2.63
N TRP A 81 27.60 27.73 2.11
CA TRP A 81 26.21 27.35 1.82
C TRP A 81 26.11 26.23 0.78
N SER A 82 27.11 26.07 -0.10
CA SER A 82 27.15 24.96 -1.05
C SER A 82 27.23 23.59 -0.36
N ILE A 83 27.85 23.49 0.83
CA ILE A 83 27.88 22.23 1.59
C ILE A 83 26.75 22.14 2.62
N LEU A 84 26.34 23.28 3.19
CA LEU A 84 25.27 23.30 4.18
C LEU A 84 23.93 22.88 3.57
N ILE A 85 23.56 23.40 2.39
CA ILE A 85 22.28 23.05 1.74
C ILE A 85 22.12 21.52 1.59
N PRO A 86 23.01 20.77 0.91
CA PRO A 86 22.85 19.34 0.76
C PRO A 86 22.92 18.60 2.11
N ALA A 87 23.79 19.01 3.04
CA ALA A 87 23.87 18.39 4.37
C ALA A 87 22.55 18.51 5.14
N TYR A 88 21.96 19.72 5.22
CA TYR A 88 20.69 19.94 5.90
C TYR A 88 19.52 19.25 5.20
N THR A 89 19.53 19.13 3.86
CA THR A 89 18.46 18.38 3.16
C THR A 89 18.44 16.90 3.57
N ILE A 90 19.61 16.25 3.68
CA ILE A 90 19.71 14.86 4.14
C ILE A 90 19.22 14.73 5.58
N VAL A 91 19.65 15.63 6.46
CA VAL A 91 19.20 15.65 7.86
C VAL A 91 17.69 15.82 7.95
N LEU A 92 17.10 16.73 7.17
CA LEU A 92 15.65 16.96 7.13
C LEU A 92 14.91 15.72 6.63
N CYS A 93 15.38 15.09 5.56
CA CYS A 93 14.78 13.84 5.04
C CYS A 93 14.79 12.74 6.10
N LEU A 94 15.95 12.49 6.74
CA LEU A 94 16.06 11.51 7.82
C LEU A 94 15.13 11.84 8.99
N LEU A 95 15.10 13.11 9.41
CA LEU A 95 14.22 13.58 10.48
C LEU A 95 12.75 13.32 10.14
N THR A 96 12.31 13.61 8.91
CA THR A 96 10.93 13.32 8.46
C THR A 96 10.61 11.84 8.57
N TYR A 97 11.52 10.94 8.16
CA TYR A 97 11.31 9.50 8.30
C TYR A 97 11.25 9.05 9.76
N PHE A 98 12.14 9.56 10.62
CA PHE A 98 12.10 9.24 12.04
C PHE A 98 10.82 9.73 12.71
N VAL A 99 10.37 10.95 12.39
CA VAL A 99 9.10 11.50 12.89
C VAL A 99 7.92 10.66 12.40
N TYR A 100 7.90 10.29 11.10
CA TYR A 100 6.87 9.42 10.56
C TYR A 100 6.83 8.07 11.28
N PHE A 101 7.98 7.43 11.49
CA PHE A 101 8.08 6.17 12.23
C PHE A 101 7.60 6.32 13.67
N ALA A 102 8.00 7.40 14.36
CA ALA A 102 7.54 7.69 15.71
C ALA A 102 6.01 7.90 15.76
N LEU A 103 5.43 8.60 14.78
CA LEU A 103 3.97 8.77 14.67
C LEU A 103 3.25 7.45 14.35
N ALA A 104 3.82 6.61 13.48
CA ALA A 104 3.26 5.30 13.17
C ALA A 104 3.23 4.40 14.42
N LEU A 105 4.32 4.39 15.19
CA LEU A 105 4.38 3.68 16.47
C LEU A 105 3.40 4.26 17.49
N TYR A 106 3.33 5.59 17.60
CA TYR A 106 2.40 6.28 18.49
C TYR A 106 0.94 6.00 18.15
N GLY A 107 0.61 5.87 16.85
CA GLY A 107 -0.73 5.55 16.36
C GLY A 107 -1.08 4.05 16.38
N THR A 108 -0.15 3.17 16.78
CA THR A 108 -0.42 1.73 16.83
C THR A 108 -1.19 1.38 18.11
N PRO A 109 -2.32 0.64 18.03
CA PRO A 109 -3.05 0.18 19.21
C PRO A 109 -2.21 -0.78 20.06
N SER A 110 -2.55 -0.93 21.33
CA SER A 110 -1.86 -1.85 22.23
C SER A 110 -1.84 -3.28 21.67
N PHE A 111 -0.72 -3.99 21.81
CA PHE A 111 -0.59 -5.38 21.34
C PHE A 111 -1.61 -6.35 21.95
N SER A 112 -2.20 -5.98 23.09
CA SER A 112 -3.23 -6.77 23.76
C SER A 112 -4.63 -6.52 23.21
N GLU A 113 -4.82 -5.49 22.39
CA GLU A 113 -6.12 -5.17 21.81
C GLU A 113 -6.33 -5.88 20.48
N LEU A 114 -7.54 -6.43 20.29
CA LEU A 114 -7.93 -7.10 19.06
C LEU A 114 -7.98 -6.13 17.86
N SER A 115 -8.12 -4.83 18.12
CA SER A 115 -8.07 -3.74 17.13
C SER A 115 -6.73 -3.67 16.38
N ALA A 116 -5.65 -4.26 16.93
CA ALA A 116 -4.36 -4.37 16.25
C ALA A 116 -4.38 -5.38 15.09
N ILE A 117 -5.31 -6.33 15.10
CA ILE A 117 -5.40 -7.42 14.11
C ILE A 117 -6.68 -7.32 13.29
N ALA A 118 -7.78 -6.93 13.93
CA ALA A 118 -9.10 -6.83 13.32
C ALA A 118 -9.51 -5.37 13.16
N ASP A 119 -10.07 -5.02 12.01
CA ASP A 119 -10.64 -3.70 11.78
C ASP A 119 -12.06 -3.60 12.36
N SER A 120 -12.69 -2.43 12.20
CA SER A 120 -14.06 -2.19 12.69
C SER A 120 -15.15 -2.91 11.89
N ARG A 121 -14.79 -3.55 10.76
CA ARG A 121 -15.72 -4.29 9.90
C ARG A 121 -15.61 -5.81 10.10
N ALA A 122 -14.60 -6.27 10.83
CA ALA A 122 -14.43 -7.67 11.18
C ALA A 122 -15.69 -8.23 11.86
N GLN A 123 -16.19 -9.33 11.33
CA GLN A 123 -17.39 -10.00 11.82
C GLN A 123 -17.00 -10.99 12.91
N ILE A 124 -16.81 -10.48 14.13
CA ILE A 124 -16.39 -11.29 15.27
C ILE A 124 -17.60 -11.56 16.17
N PRO A 125 -17.83 -12.81 16.59
CA PRO A 125 -18.95 -13.14 17.47
C PRO A 125 -18.81 -12.45 18.83
N THR A 126 -19.89 -11.88 19.35
CA THR A 126 -19.93 -11.23 20.66
C THR A 126 -19.74 -12.25 21.79
N VAL A 127 -18.79 -12.01 22.69
CA VAL A 127 -18.39 -12.90 23.80
C VAL A 127 -19.45 -13.01 24.92
N ASN A 128 -20.63 -12.43 24.74
CA ASN A 128 -21.70 -12.43 25.73
C ASN A 128 -22.54 -13.73 25.71
N SER A 129 -22.24 -14.65 24.79
CA SER A 129 -22.91 -15.95 24.74
C SER A 129 -22.25 -16.94 25.71
N THR A 130 -23.07 -17.61 26.52
CA THR A 130 -22.67 -18.69 27.46
C THR A 130 -21.95 -19.86 26.80
N ARG A 131 -21.96 -19.93 25.47
CA ARG A 131 -21.31 -20.96 24.66
C ARG A 131 -20.46 -20.30 23.57
N ASN A 132 -19.29 -20.87 23.31
CA ASN A 132 -18.42 -20.40 22.23
C ASN A 132 -19.13 -20.60 20.87
N PRO A 133 -19.43 -19.52 20.13
CA PRO A 133 -20.20 -19.58 18.89
C PRO A 133 -19.49 -20.40 17.82
N TYR A 134 -18.15 -20.35 17.75
CA TYR A 134 -17.37 -21.16 16.82
C TYR A 134 -17.54 -22.68 17.04
N ILE A 135 -17.88 -23.11 18.26
CA ILE A 135 -18.13 -24.53 18.58
C ILE A 135 -19.59 -24.90 18.31
N PHE A 136 -20.52 -23.97 18.52
CA PHE A 136 -21.93 -24.20 18.22
C PHE A 136 -22.14 -24.49 16.72
N TYR A 137 -21.50 -23.68 15.87
CA TYR A 137 -21.58 -23.83 14.42
C TYR A 137 -20.70 -24.95 13.84
N ALA A 138 -19.98 -25.71 14.68
CA ALA A 138 -19.24 -26.90 14.26
C ALA A 138 -20.16 -28.12 14.05
N ASP A 139 -21.44 -28.04 14.44
CA ASP A 139 -22.43 -29.09 14.17
C ASP A 139 -22.83 -29.07 12.68
N PRO A 140 -22.68 -30.18 11.94
CA PRO A 140 -23.09 -30.28 10.53
C PRO A 140 -24.55 -29.95 10.25
N LYS A 141 -25.41 -29.93 11.28
CA LYS A 141 -26.84 -29.63 11.17
C LYS A 141 -27.19 -28.16 11.39
N SER A 142 -26.23 -27.35 11.80
CA SER A 142 -26.42 -25.91 12.01
C SER A 142 -26.05 -25.14 10.74
N VAL A 143 -26.82 -24.08 10.43
CA VAL A 143 -26.44 -23.13 9.37
C VAL A 143 -25.65 -22.01 10.04
N PRO A 144 -24.34 -21.86 9.74
CA PRO A 144 -23.53 -20.81 10.35
C PRO A 144 -23.87 -19.44 9.79
N ASP A 145 -23.92 -18.45 10.68
CA ASP A 145 -23.85 -17.05 10.27
C ASP A 145 -22.41 -16.74 9.79
N LEU A 146 -22.28 -15.74 8.91
CA LEU A 146 -20.98 -15.33 8.37
C LEU A 146 -20.17 -14.64 9.47
N TYR A 147 -19.06 -15.26 9.88
CA TYR A 147 -18.12 -14.74 10.86
C TYR A 147 -16.68 -14.96 10.40
N ASP A 148 -15.80 -14.02 10.74
CA ASP A 148 -14.38 -14.14 10.49
C ASP A 148 -13.75 -15.10 11.52
N ILE A 149 -13.10 -16.14 11.03
CA ILE A 149 -12.46 -17.14 11.89
C ILE A 149 -11.04 -16.65 12.21
N PRO A 150 -10.67 -16.50 13.51
CA PRO A 150 -9.33 -16.03 13.86
C PRO A 150 -8.27 -17.01 13.38
N ILE A 151 -7.19 -16.49 12.80
CA ILE A 151 -6.10 -17.28 12.21
C ILE A 151 -5.48 -18.28 13.21
N GLY A 152 -5.43 -17.94 14.50
CA GLY A 152 -4.97 -18.86 15.54
C GLY A 152 -5.85 -20.11 15.69
N LEU A 153 -7.16 -19.98 15.47
CA LEU A 153 -8.09 -21.11 15.51
C LEU A 153 -7.96 -21.97 14.24
N VAL A 154 -7.81 -21.34 13.08
CA VAL A 154 -7.53 -22.06 11.81
C VAL A 154 -6.23 -22.83 11.90
N ASN A 155 -5.13 -22.18 12.33
CA ASN A 155 -3.84 -22.82 12.50
C ASN A 155 -3.92 -24.00 13.47
N ARG A 156 -4.65 -23.84 14.59
CA ARG A 156 -4.85 -24.93 15.54
C ARG A 156 -5.73 -26.05 14.98
N ALA A 157 -6.73 -25.75 14.16
CA ALA A 157 -7.57 -26.78 13.57
C ALA A 157 -6.82 -27.58 12.49
N LEU A 158 -6.04 -26.88 11.66
CA LEU A 158 -5.32 -27.45 10.53
C LEU A 158 -4.06 -28.21 10.97
N TYR A 159 -3.22 -27.62 11.83
CA TYR A 159 -1.88 -28.15 12.13
C TYR A 159 -1.77 -28.94 13.44
N ARG A 160 -2.83 -29.01 14.27
CA ARG A 160 -2.76 -29.77 15.55
C ARG A 160 -2.73 -31.29 15.35
N ARG A 161 -3.00 -31.79 14.15
CA ARG A 161 -3.13 -33.23 13.87
C ARG A 161 -1.82 -33.91 13.44
N ASP A 162 -0.81 -33.15 13.02
CA ASP A 162 0.43 -33.71 12.47
C ASP A 162 1.51 -34.00 13.53
N SER A 163 1.36 -33.52 14.77
CA SER A 163 2.31 -33.80 15.86
C SER A 163 2.15 -35.19 16.52
N LYS A 164 1.16 -35.99 16.09
CA LYS A 164 0.89 -37.33 16.63
C LYS A 164 1.43 -38.50 15.78
N ILE A 165 2.15 -38.23 14.68
CA ILE A 165 2.74 -39.28 13.84
C ILE A 165 4.27 -39.21 13.93
N GLU A 166 4.81 -39.62 15.08
CA GLU A 166 6.19 -40.15 15.19
C GLU A 166 6.11 -41.45 16.01
N PRO A 167 5.66 -42.57 15.40
CA PRO A 167 5.73 -43.87 16.02
C PRO A 167 7.14 -44.43 15.80
N GLY A 168 8.09 -44.10 16.67
CA GLY A 168 9.35 -44.86 16.69
C GLY A 168 10.60 -44.12 17.12
N ARG A 169 10.75 -43.89 18.42
CA ARG A 169 12.09 -44.01 19.02
C ARG A 169 11.99 -44.60 20.42
N SER A 170 11.87 -45.93 20.46
CA SER A 170 12.11 -46.72 21.66
C SER A 170 13.55 -46.43 22.12
N ARG A 171 13.70 -45.71 23.23
CA ARG A 171 14.94 -45.67 23.99
C ARG A 171 15.04 -46.97 24.78
N SER A 172 15.81 -47.94 24.28
CA SER A 172 16.33 -49.03 25.11
C SER A 172 17.38 -48.44 26.05
N LYS A 173 17.23 -48.72 27.34
CA LYS A 173 18.34 -48.74 28.29
C LYS A 173 19.20 -49.97 28.05
#